data_AF-A0A1C7D5R0-F1
#
_entry.id   AF-A0A1C7D5R0-F1
#
_cell.length_a   1.000
_cell.length_b   1.000
_cell.length_c   1.000
_cell.angle_alpha   90.00
_cell.angle_beta   90.00
_cell.angle_gamma   90.00
#
_symmetry.space_group_name_H-M   'P 1'
#
loop_
_entity.id
_entity.type
_entity.pdbx_description
1 polymer ?
#
loop_
_entity_poly.entity_id
_entity_poly.type
_entity_poly.pdbx_seq_one_letter_code
_entity_poly.pdbx_strand_id
1 'polypeptide(L)'
;MAGTKTASLTISELREFASFTESEQLFIERSLDIGLNRGDAFKRWQRESGDGRAIRGQYLAYRELKTLRDCVPSENAIDGVESFVAPLMRIAAQDLAMERIDSFSAFRFLYERLLGARARPFLPAIFCGAAALPQIRPARRKMLLQSLSEAAATAPGWSEREPCFYPEWVEAEAA
;
A
#
# COMPACT_ATOMS: atom_id res chain seq x y z
N MET A 1 12.59 20.07 -20.08
CA MET A 1 11.13 19.87 -19.84
C MET A 1 10.79 18.56 -19.12
N ALA A 2 11.52 17.45 -19.31
CA ALA A 2 11.26 16.20 -18.58
C ALA A 2 11.57 16.29 -17.06
N GLY A 3 12.72 16.88 -16.68
CA GLY A 3 13.12 17.01 -15.27
C GLY A 3 12.15 17.83 -14.40
N THR A 4 11.54 18.88 -14.95
CA THR A 4 10.55 19.71 -14.23
C THR A 4 9.25 18.95 -13.96
N LYS A 5 8.82 18.07 -14.88
CA LYS A 5 7.62 17.23 -14.71
C LYS A 5 7.83 16.15 -13.63
N THR A 6 9.02 15.54 -13.59
CA THR A 6 9.39 14.57 -12.55
C THR A 6 9.42 15.23 -11.18
N ALA A 7 10.06 16.39 -11.05
CA ALA A 7 10.10 17.14 -9.79
C ALA A 7 8.69 17.51 -9.29
N SER A 8 7.79 17.93 -10.18
CA SER A 8 6.40 18.22 -9.83
C SER A 8 5.63 17.00 -9.33
N LEU A 9 5.88 15.80 -9.89
CA LEU A 9 5.24 14.56 -9.45
C LEU A 9 5.77 14.13 -8.08
N THR A 10 7.09 14.16 -7.87
CA THR A 10 7.70 13.82 -6.57
C THR A 10 7.17 14.71 -5.45
N ILE A 11 7.05 16.02 -5.70
CA ILE A 11 6.49 16.97 -4.72
C ILE A 11 5.02 16.65 -4.42
N SER A 12 4.23 16.27 -5.42
CA SER A 12 2.83 15.88 -5.21
C SER A 12 2.72 14.64 -4.32
N GLU A 13 3.52 13.61 -4.59
CA GLU A 13 3.54 12.38 -3.81
C GLU A 13 4.05 12.60 -2.37
N LEU A 14 5.06 13.45 -2.18
CA LEU A 14 5.53 13.84 -0.85
C LEU A 14 4.44 14.56 -0.07
N ARG A 15 3.72 15.50 -0.70
CA ARG A 15 2.61 16.21 -0.05
C ARG A 15 1.46 15.28 0.30
N GLU A 16 1.17 14.31 -0.55
CA GLU A 16 0.18 13.28 -0.26
C GLU A 16 0.59 12.46 0.96
N PHE A 17 1.83 11.97 1.00
CA PHE A 17 2.36 11.21 2.14
C PHE A 17 2.26 12.00 3.46
N ALA A 18 2.68 13.27 3.43
CA ALA A 18 2.64 14.16 4.59
C ALA A 18 1.21 14.47 5.08
N SER A 19 0.19 14.20 4.27
CA SER A 19 -1.23 14.37 4.66
C SER A 19 -1.78 13.19 5.45
N PHE A 20 -1.10 12.03 5.42
CA PHE A 20 -1.53 10.86 6.18
C PHE A 20 -1.24 11.00 7.67
N THR A 21 -1.95 10.23 8.48
CA THR A 21 -1.68 10.18 9.93
C THR A 21 -0.30 9.61 10.21
N GLU A 22 0.29 9.93 11.36
CA GLU A 22 1.58 9.38 11.78
C GLU A 22 1.59 7.84 11.78
N SER A 23 0.49 7.22 12.23
CA SER A 23 0.32 5.76 12.21
C SER A 23 0.36 5.19 10.79
N GLU A 24 -0.29 5.86 9.83
CA GLU A 24 -0.25 5.47 8.42
C GLU A 24 1.15 5.66 7.83
N GLN A 25 1.81 6.79 8.11
CA GLN A 25 3.16 7.07 7.63
C GLN A 25 4.16 5.99 8.10
N LEU A 26 4.19 5.70 9.40
CA LEU A 26 5.04 4.66 9.97
C LEU A 26 4.73 3.27 9.40
N PHE A 27 3.45 2.95 9.21
CA PHE A 27 3.05 1.69 8.60
C PHE A 27 3.51 1.58 7.15
N ILE A 28 3.37 2.65 6.37
CA ILE A 28 3.80 2.71 4.96
C ILE A 28 5.31 2.52 4.89
N GLU A 29 6.10 3.28 5.65
CA GLU A 29 7.56 3.17 5.68
C GLU A 29 8.01 1.75 6.03
N ARG A 30 7.44 1.17 7.10
CA ARG A 30 7.74 -0.22 7.48
C ARG A 30 7.40 -1.21 6.37
N SER A 31 6.23 -1.06 5.77
CA SER A 31 5.75 -1.96 4.74
C SER A 31 6.63 -1.87 3.48
N LEU A 32 7.11 -0.67 3.13
CA LEU A 32 8.07 -0.48 2.05
C LEU A 32 9.44 -1.06 2.40
N ASP A 33 9.93 -0.88 3.62
CA ASP A 33 11.19 -1.47 4.07
C ASP A 33 11.16 -3.00 3.97
N ILE A 34 10.05 -3.63 4.38
CA ILE A 34 9.88 -5.09 4.29
C ILE A 34 9.69 -5.52 2.83
N GLY A 35 8.72 -4.93 2.12
CA GLY A 35 8.30 -5.37 0.79
C GLY A 35 9.31 -5.10 -0.32
N LEU A 36 10.19 -4.12 -0.12
CA LEU A 36 11.29 -3.77 -1.03
C LEU A 36 12.66 -4.19 -0.50
N ASN A 37 12.70 -4.88 0.65
CA ASN A 37 13.92 -5.40 1.28
C ASN A 37 15.00 -4.31 1.54
N ARG A 38 14.60 -3.21 2.19
CA ARG A 38 15.46 -2.05 2.49
C ARG A 38 16.06 -2.17 3.90
N GLY A 39 17.36 -2.44 3.95
CA GLY A 39 18.10 -2.55 5.22
C GLY A 39 17.58 -3.69 6.12
N ASP A 40 17.84 -3.59 7.42
CA ASP A 40 17.35 -4.54 8.43
C ASP A 40 16.03 -4.03 9.04
N ALA A 41 14.94 -4.18 8.28
CA ALA A 41 13.63 -3.71 8.70
C ALA A 41 13.14 -4.44 9.97
N PHE A 42 13.52 -5.71 10.18
CA PHE A 42 13.11 -6.42 11.38
C PHE A 42 13.71 -5.75 12.63
N LYS A 43 15.02 -5.55 12.65
CA LYS A 43 15.71 -4.93 13.78
C LYS A 43 15.24 -3.49 14.01
N ARG A 44 15.10 -2.69 12.93
CA ARG A 44 14.64 -1.29 13.01
C ARG A 44 13.25 -1.20 13.63
N TRP A 45 12.27 -1.85 13.01
CA TRP A 45 10.87 -1.67 13.38
C TRP A 45 10.48 -2.43 14.64
N GLN A 46 11.22 -3.47 15.03
CA GLN A 46 11.03 -4.11 16.33
C GLN A 46 11.39 -3.15 17.47
N ARG A 47 12.44 -2.34 17.30
CA ARG A 47 12.82 -1.32 18.30
C ARG A 47 11.74 -0.25 18.43
N GLU A 48 11.17 0.20 17.31
CA GLU A 48 10.19 1.27 17.28
C GLU A 48 8.80 0.82 17.79
N SER A 49 8.29 -0.29 17.25
CA SER A 49 6.91 -0.74 17.52
C SER A 49 6.78 -1.75 18.65
N GLY A 50 7.86 -2.39 19.08
CA GLY A 50 7.87 -3.47 20.07
C GLY A 50 7.23 -4.79 19.61
N ASP A 51 6.49 -4.82 18.49
CA ASP A 51 5.73 -5.99 18.04
C ASP A 51 6.47 -6.81 16.97
N GLY A 52 7.45 -7.60 17.42
CA GLY A 52 8.18 -8.52 16.56
C GLY A 52 7.32 -9.66 15.97
N ARG A 53 6.09 -9.90 16.45
CA ARG A 53 5.20 -10.92 15.86
C ARG A 53 4.52 -10.36 14.62
N ALA A 54 3.95 -9.15 14.72
CA ALA A 54 3.33 -8.48 13.58
C ALA A 54 4.31 -8.31 12.42
N ILE A 55 5.55 -7.90 12.71
CA ILE A 55 6.60 -7.72 11.71
C ILE A 55 6.91 -9.04 10.99
N ARG A 56 7.10 -10.15 11.71
CA ARG A 56 7.32 -11.48 11.10
C ARG A 56 6.15 -11.92 10.24
N GLY A 57 4.92 -11.68 10.70
CA GLY A 57 3.71 -11.94 9.93
C GLY A 57 3.71 -11.18 8.61
N GLN A 58 4.09 -9.90 8.63
CA GLN A 58 4.17 -9.06 7.43
C GLN A 58 5.24 -9.55 6.46
N TYR A 59 6.43 -9.95 6.95
CA TYR A 59 7.45 -10.60 6.09
C TYR A 59 6.91 -11.83 5.37
N LEU A 60 6.19 -12.70 6.08
CA LEU A 60 5.61 -13.91 5.49
C LEU A 60 4.54 -13.57 4.44
N ALA A 61 3.68 -12.59 4.74
CA ALA A 61 2.66 -12.10 3.80
C ALA A 61 3.28 -11.56 2.51
N TYR A 62 4.38 -10.81 2.63
CA TYR A 62 4.97 -10.05 1.52
C TYR A 62 5.88 -10.89 0.61
N ARG A 63 6.12 -12.18 0.93
CA ARG A 63 6.96 -13.08 0.11
C ARG A 63 6.50 -13.17 -1.35
N GLU A 64 5.20 -13.11 -1.58
CA GLU A 64 4.60 -13.27 -2.91
C GLU A 64 4.57 -11.95 -3.72
N LEU A 65 4.85 -10.80 -3.10
CA LEU A 65 4.79 -9.49 -3.79
C LEU A 65 5.70 -9.43 -5.01
N LYS A 66 6.85 -10.10 -4.97
CA LYS A 66 7.76 -10.18 -6.13
C LYS A 66 7.08 -10.84 -7.31
N THR A 67 6.42 -11.98 -7.11
CA THR A 67 5.68 -12.68 -8.17
C THR A 67 4.48 -11.87 -8.64
N LEU A 68 3.77 -11.20 -7.72
CA LEU A 68 2.61 -10.38 -8.07
C LEU A 68 2.97 -9.19 -8.96
N ARG A 69 4.14 -8.58 -8.79
CA ARG A 69 4.66 -7.53 -9.70
C ARG A 69 4.78 -8.02 -11.14
N ASP A 70 5.20 -9.27 -11.33
CA ASP A 70 5.41 -9.86 -12.66
C ASP A 70 4.10 -10.37 -13.29
N CYS A 71 3.04 -10.54 -12.50
CA CYS A 71 1.77 -11.15 -12.91
C CYS A 71 0.58 -10.18 -12.86
N VAL A 72 0.81 -8.85 -12.88
CA VAL A 72 -0.29 -7.89 -12.98
C VAL A 72 -1.06 -8.12 -14.30
N PRO A 73 -2.37 -8.44 -14.25
CA PRO A 73 -3.14 -8.78 -15.43
C PRO A 73 -3.41 -7.55 -16.31
N SER A 74 -3.91 -7.79 -17.52
CA SER A 74 -4.38 -6.72 -18.39
C SER A 74 -5.68 -6.14 -17.86
N GLU A 75 -5.87 -4.82 -17.95
CA GLU A 75 -7.12 -4.14 -17.57
C GLU A 75 -8.31 -4.55 -18.45
N ASN A 76 -8.03 -5.04 -19.67
CA ASN A 76 -9.04 -5.37 -20.68
C ASN A 76 -9.33 -6.88 -20.80
N ALA A 77 -8.82 -7.70 -19.88
CA ALA A 77 -9.01 -9.15 -19.89
C ALA A 77 -9.27 -9.68 -18.48
N ILE A 78 -9.98 -10.81 -18.41
CA ILE A 78 -10.24 -11.53 -17.15
C ILE A 78 -9.12 -12.54 -16.84
N ASP A 79 -8.34 -12.92 -17.86
CA ASP A 79 -7.24 -13.86 -17.71
C ASP A 79 -6.21 -13.36 -16.70
N GLY A 80 -5.85 -14.23 -15.75
CA GLY A 80 -4.90 -13.93 -14.69
C GLY A 80 -5.46 -13.10 -13.53
N VAL A 81 -6.71 -12.61 -13.60
CA VAL A 81 -7.32 -11.83 -12.50
C VAL A 81 -7.33 -12.61 -11.20
N GLU A 82 -7.75 -13.89 -11.19
CA GLU A 82 -7.74 -14.70 -9.97
C GLU A 82 -6.34 -14.83 -9.36
N SER A 83 -5.35 -15.12 -10.21
CA SER A 83 -3.95 -15.34 -9.80
C SER A 83 -3.30 -14.10 -9.18
N PHE A 84 -3.80 -12.91 -9.50
CA PHE A 84 -3.33 -11.66 -8.93
C PHE A 84 -4.21 -11.19 -7.76
N VAL A 85 -5.53 -11.17 -7.96
CA VAL A 85 -6.49 -10.57 -7.03
C VAL A 85 -6.61 -11.36 -5.74
N ALA A 86 -6.72 -12.69 -5.81
CA ALA A 86 -6.90 -13.51 -4.61
C ALA A 86 -5.72 -13.40 -3.62
N PRO A 87 -4.45 -13.60 -4.03
CA PRO A 87 -3.32 -13.45 -3.11
C PRO A 87 -3.14 -12.00 -2.64
N LEU A 88 -3.34 -11.00 -3.52
CA LEU A 88 -3.19 -9.62 -3.11
C LEU A 88 -4.27 -9.16 -2.12
N MET A 89 -5.50 -9.63 -2.29
CA MET A 89 -6.60 -9.37 -1.34
C MET A 89 -6.32 -10.00 0.03
N ARG A 90 -5.70 -11.19 0.07
CA ARG A 90 -5.25 -11.80 1.33
C ARG A 90 -4.18 -10.94 2.02
N ILE A 91 -3.18 -10.44 1.28
CA ILE A 91 -2.14 -9.56 1.82
C ILE A 91 -2.76 -8.26 2.35
N ALA A 92 -3.64 -7.64 1.55
CA ALA A 92 -4.39 -6.45 1.93
C ALA A 92 -5.24 -6.65 3.19
N ALA A 93 -5.92 -7.79 3.31
CA ALA A 93 -6.72 -8.10 4.48
C ALA A 93 -5.86 -8.20 5.75
N GLN A 94 -4.66 -8.79 5.64
CA GLN A 94 -3.72 -8.89 6.76
C GLN A 94 -3.21 -7.51 7.18
N ASP A 95 -2.86 -6.65 6.23
CA ASP A 95 -2.42 -5.27 6.52
C ASP A 95 -3.54 -4.44 7.15
N LEU A 96 -4.75 -4.47 6.59
CA LEU A 96 -5.91 -3.74 7.13
C LEU A 96 -6.30 -4.23 8.53
N ALA A 97 -6.13 -5.53 8.81
CA ALA A 97 -6.39 -6.11 10.13
C ALA A 97 -5.39 -5.64 11.21
N MET A 98 -4.26 -5.03 10.82
CA MET A 98 -3.35 -4.40 11.78
C MET A 98 -3.87 -3.04 12.28
N GLU A 99 -4.95 -2.51 11.70
CA GLU A 99 -5.60 -1.25 12.10
C GLU A 99 -4.63 -0.05 12.10
N ARG A 100 -3.76 0.00 11.09
CA ARG A 100 -2.78 1.08 10.87
C ARG A 100 -2.99 1.87 9.57
N ILE A 101 -3.83 1.36 8.67
CA ILE A 101 -4.29 2.06 7.47
C ILE A 101 -5.77 2.40 7.67
N ASP A 102 -6.13 3.66 7.51
CA ASP A 102 -7.47 4.19 7.81
C ASP A 102 -8.22 4.61 6.53
N SER A 103 -7.50 4.71 5.41
CA SER A 103 -8.03 5.28 4.17
C SER A 103 -7.60 4.52 2.91
N PHE A 104 -8.42 4.59 1.86
CA PHE A 104 -8.08 4.10 0.54
C PHE A 104 -6.87 4.85 -0.06
N SER A 105 -6.70 6.14 0.22
CA SER A 105 -5.55 6.91 -0.26
C SER A 105 -4.24 6.39 0.31
N ALA A 106 -4.14 6.16 1.62
CA ALA A 106 -2.96 5.56 2.24
C ALA A 106 -2.71 4.12 1.74
N PHE A 107 -3.77 3.32 1.61
CA PHE A 107 -3.69 1.98 1.02
C PHE A 107 -3.13 2.03 -0.42
N ARG A 108 -3.73 2.85 -1.29
CA ARG A 108 -3.32 3.00 -2.68
C ARG A 108 -1.88 3.47 -2.77
N PHE A 109 -1.50 4.46 -1.95
CA PHE A 109 -0.15 5.00 -1.89
C PHE A 109 0.89 3.92 -1.56
N LEU A 110 0.61 3.06 -0.59
CA LEU A 110 1.49 1.92 -0.27
C LEU A 110 1.54 0.91 -1.41
N TYR A 111 0.38 0.44 -1.86
CA TYR A 111 0.30 -0.71 -2.76
C TYR A 111 0.83 -0.40 -4.16
N GLU A 112 0.66 0.82 -4.66
CA GLU A 112 1.27 1.22 -5.94
C GLU A 112 2.81 1.25 -5.88
N ARG A 113 3.40 1.51 -4.70
CA ARG A 113 4.85 1.49 -4.50
C ARG A 113 5.39 0.07 -4.33
N LEU A 114 4.57 -0.83 -3.77
CA LEU A 114 4.93 -2.25 -3.66
C LEU A 114 4.83 -2.98 -5.00
N LEU A 115 3.90 -2.58 -5.88
CA LEU A 115 3.52 -3.33 -7.08
C LEU A 115 3.79 -2.61 -8.42
N GLY A 116 3.90 -1.28 -8.41
CA GLY A 116 4.02 -0.44 -9.61
C GLY A 116 2.69 0.13 -10.11
N ALA A 117 2.79 1.07 -11.05
CA ALA A 117 1.65 1.83 -11.58
C ALA A 117 0.54 0.95 -12.19
N ARG A 118 0.93 -0.15 -12.85
CA ARG A 118 0.00 -1.09 -13.51
C ARG A 118 -1.00 -1.75 -12.56
N ALA A 119 -0.70 -1.78 -11.26
CA ALA A 119 -1.61 -2.39 -10.27
C ALA A 119 -2.79 -1.48 -9.90
N ARG A 120 -2.68 -0.15 -10.12
CA ARG A 120 -3.66 0.86 -9.67
C ARG A 120 -5.12 0.55 -10.03
N PRO A 121 -5.47 0.10 -11.25
CA PRO A 121 -6.85 -0.23 -11.62
C PRO A 121 -7.49 -1.30 -10.75
N PHE A 122 -6.68 -2.22 -10.22
CA PHE A 122 -7.15 -3.32 -9.38
C PHE A 122 -7.28 -2.94 -7.90
N LEU A 123 -6.61 -1.87 -7.45
CA LEU A 123 -6.54 -1.50 -6.04
C LEU A 123 -7.91 -1.16 -5.41
N PRO A 124 -8.86 -0.47 -6.08
CA PRO A 124 -10.19 -0.27 -5.52
C PRO A 124 -10.92 -1.58 -5.20
N ALA A 125 -10.88 -2.55 -6.11
CA ALA A 125 -11.52 -3.85 -5.93
C ALA A 125 -10.84 -4.66 -4.81
N ILE A 126 -9.51 -4.66 -4.76
CA ILE A 126 -8.73 -5.30 -3.70
C ILE A 126 -9.05 -4.70 -2.33
N PHE A 127 -9.04 -3.37 -2.24
CA PHE A 127 -9.33 -2.66 -0.99
C PHE A 127 -10.75 -2.94 -0.53
N CYS A 128 -11.73 -2.83 -1.43
CA CYS A 128 -13.14 -3.10 -1.11
C CYS A 128 -13.33 -4.54 -0.63
N GLY A 129 -12.79 -5.52 -1.36
CA GLY A 129 -12.85 -6.93 -0.99
C GLY A 129 -12.21 -7.21 0.36
N ALA A 130 -10.96 -6.75 0.56
CA ALA A 130 -10.22 -6.95 1.80
C ALA A 130 -10.88 -6.26 3.01
N ALA A 131 -11.34 -5.02 2.85
CA ALA A 131 -12.02 -4.28 3.91
C ALA A 131 -13.38 -4.88 4.29
N ALA A 132 -14.05 -5.56 3.36
CA ALA A 132 -15.35 -6.19 3.61
C ALA A 132 -15.27 -7.53 4.37
N LEU A 133 -14.08 -8.13 4.51
CA LEU A 133 -13.90 -9.47 5.05
C LEU A 133 -14.31 -9.63 6.52
N PRO A 134 -14.83 -10.81 6.93
CA PRO A 134 -15.25 -11.13 8.30
C PRO A 134 -14.23 -10.80 9.40
N GLN A 135 -12.94 -10.90 9.07
CA GLN A 135 -11.82 -10.69 9.98
C GLN A 135 -11.68 -9.23 10.42
N ILE A 136 -12.20 -8.29 9.64
CA ILE A 136 -12.22 -6.86 9.98
C ILE A 136 -13.49 -6.56 10.79
N ARG A 137 -13.39 -5.80 11.89
CA ARG A 137 -14.56 -5.45 12.72
C ARG A 137 -15.56 -4.59 11.94
N PRO A 138 -16.89 -4.76 12.10
CA PRO A 138 -17.89 -4.03 11.31
C PRO A 138 -17.73 -2.51 11.28
N ALA A 139 -17.44 -1.88 12.43
CA ALA A 139 -17.21 -0.44 12.50
C ALA A 139 -16.02 0.01 11.65
N ARG A 140 -14.96 -0.81 11.61
CA ARG A 140 -13.77 -0.56 10.81
C ARG A 140 -14.03 -0.77 9.32
N ARG A 141 -14.82 -1.79 8.94
CA ARG A 141 -15.25 -1.97 7.54
C ARG A 141 -15.97 -0.73 7.02
N LYS A 142 -16.92 -0.21 7.81
CA LYS A 142 -17.67 0.99 7.45
C LYS A 142 -16.73 2.17 7.19
N MET A 143 -15.82 2.45 8.12
CA MET A 143 -14.83 3.52 7.96
C MET A 143 -13.99 3.34 6.69
N LEU A 144 -13.41 2.15 6.50
CA LEU A 144 -12.55 1.86 5.36
C LEU A 144 -13.32 2.00 4.04
N LEU A 145 -14.49 1.37 3.92
CA LEU A 145 -15.30 1.41 2.70
C LEU A 145 -15.82 2.82 2.38
N GLN A 146 -16.07 3.66 3.40
CA GLN A 146 -16.44 5.07 3.19
C GLN A 146 -15.27 5.94 2.74
N SER A 147 -14.02 5.50 2.91
CA SER A 147 -12.84 6.23 2.44
C SER A 147 -12.55 6.05 0.95
N LEU A 148 -13.13 5.03 0.32
CA LEU A 148 -13.08 4.85 -1.13
C LEU A 148 -14.16 5.70 -1.78
N SER A 149 -13.76 6.76 -2.49
CA SER A 149 -14.72 7.60 -3.21
C SER A 149 -15.27 6.88 -4.44
N GLU A 150 -16.50 7.22 -4.82
CA GLU A 150 -17.10 6.74 -6.07
C GLU A 150 -16.20 7.05 -7.27
N ALA A 151 -15.68 8.29 -7.35
CA ALA A 151 -14.79 8.71 -8.43
C ALA A 151 -13.49 7.89 -8.53
N ALA A 152 -12.96 7.40 -7.40
CA ALA A 152 -11.81 6.50 -7.41
C ALA A 152 -12.21 5.07 -7.82
N ALA A 153 -13.37 4.60 -7.37
CA ALA A 153 -13.90 3.28 -7.73
C ALA A 153 -14.31 3.19 -9.22
N THR A 154 -14.70 4.31 -9.82
CA THR A 154 -15.20 4.40 -11.21
C THR A 154 -14.27 5.20 -12.12
N ALA A 155 -13.01 5.42 -11.70
CA ALA A 155 -12.06 6.20 -12.47
C ALA A 155 -11.94 5.65 -13.91
N PRO A 156 -12.09 6.50 -14.95
CA PRO A 156 -12.05 6.04 -16.35
C PRO A 156 -10.67 5.57 -16.78
N GLY A 157 -9.64 5.86 -15.99
CA GLY A 157 -8.28 5.40 -16.16
C GLY A 157 -7.41 5.83 -14.99
N TRP A 158 -6.30 5.13 -14.81
CA TRP A 158 -5.28 5.46 -13.82
C TRP A 158 -4.02 5.98 -14.52
N SER A 159 -3.24 6.81 -13.82
CA SER A 159 -1.93 7.22 -14.33
C SER A 159 -1.07 5.97 -14.59
N GLU A 160 -0.36 5.93 -15.72
CA GLU A 160 0.62 4.88 -16.01
C GLU A 160 2.02 5.23 -15.47
N ARG A 161 2.20 6.44 -14.94
CA ARG A 161 3.52 6.89 -14.44
C ARG A 161 3.89 6.17 -13.15
N GLU A 162 5.07 5.55 -13.12
CA GLU A 162 5.57 4.89 -11.91
C GLU A 162 5.71 5.87 -10.73
N PRO A 163 5.45 5.42 -9.49
CA PRO A 163 5.71 6.22 -8.29
C PRO A 163 7.18 6.64 -8.23
N CYS A 164 7.44 7.89 -7.85
CA CYS A 164 8.80 8.44 -7.84
C CYS A 164 9.30 8.85 -6.45
N PHE A 165 8.41 9.06 -5.50
CA PHE A 165 8.72 9.29 -4.09
C PHE A 165 8.48 8.00 -3.30
N TYR A 166 9.49 7.54 -2.57
CA TYR A 166 9.36 6.43 -1.63
C TYR A 166 9.81 6.94 -0.26
N PRO A 167 8.89 7.06 0.72
CA PRO A 167 9.29 7.51 2.04
C PRO A 167 10.27 6.51 2.66
N GLU A 168 11.22 7.06 3.39
CA GLU A 168 12.22 6.34 4.15
C GLU A 168 12.11 6.81 5.59
N TRP A 169 12.24 5.88 6.52
CA TRP A 169 12.28 6.23 7.92
C TRP A 169 13.53 7.07 8.23
N VAL A 170 13.33 8.24 8.82
CA VAL A 170 14.40 9.15 9.24
C VAL A 170 14.47 9.13 10.77
N GLU A 171 15.65 8.89 11.32
CA GLU A 171 15.88 9.08 12.76
C GLU A 171 15.57 10.54 13.10
N ALA A 172 14.69 10.78 14.07
CA ALA A 172 14.55 12.12 14.62
C ALA A 172 15.93 12.55 15.14
N GLU A 173 16.48 13.64 14.57
CA GLU A 173 17.66 14.27 15.14
C GLU A 173 17.31 14.62 16.60
N ALA A 174 18.13 14.15 17.54
CA ALA A 174 17.99 14.53 18.93
C ALA A 174 18.21 16.05 19.02
N ALA A 175 17.13 16.79 19.19
CA ALA A 175 17.14 18.23 19.42
C ALA A 175 17.75 18.59 20.78
#